data_AF-R5VA22-F1
#
_entry.id   AF-R5VA22-F1
#
_cell.length_a   1.000
_cell.length_b   1.000
_cell.length_c   1.000
_cell.angle_alpha   90.00
_cell.angle_beta   90.00
_cell.angle_gamma   90.00
#
_symmetry.space_group_name_H-M   'P 1'
#
loop_
_entity.id
_entity.type
_entity.pdbx_description
1 polymer ?
#
loop_
_entity_poly.entity_id
_entity_poly.type
_entity_poly.pdbx_seq_one_letter_code
_entity_poly.pdbx_strand_id
1 'polypeptide(L)'
;MKKYIEHDIKIKYYDGIFDRSKKWQWFIDSIEQNFYFDEKDIKNWNEYNCKYSNLVELYECLVKIHELWKVKLKIKKTWLKKLNFIALLYNKKKSIKEI
;
A
#
# COMPACT_ATOMS: atom_id res chain seq x y z
N MET A 1 8.92 -13.67 10.52
CA MET A 1 8.74 -13.09 9.16
C MET A 1 8.66 -11.58 9.26
N LYS A 2 9.31 -10.84 8.34
CA LYS A 2 9.14 -9.37 8.22
C LYS A 2 7.74 -9.04 7.68
N LYS A 3 7.06 -8.08 8.30
CA LYS A 3 5.80 -7.50 7.80
C LYS A 3 6.11 -6.40 6.77
N TYR A 4 5.24 -6.18 5.77
CA TYR A 4 5.38 -5.02 4.85
C TYR A 4 5.10 -3.68 5.55
N ILE A 5 4.48 -3.69 6.71
CA ILE A 5 4.32 -2.49 7.52
C ILE A 5 4.90 -2.81 8.88
N GLU A 6 6.06 -2.23 9.17
CA GLU A 6 6.66 -2.29 10.50
C GLU A 6 5.78 -1.56 11.51
N HIS A 7 5.87 -1.93 12.78
CA HIS A 7 4.99 -1.41 13.83
C HIS A 7 5.02 0.13 13.90
N ASP A 8 6.19 0.74 13.81
CA ASP A 8 6.36 2.19 13.89
C ASP A 8 5.74 2.91 12.68
N ILE A 9 5.85 2.32 11.49
CA ILE A 9 5.19 2.82 10.28
C ILE A 9 3.68 2.72 10.42
N LYS A 10 3.19 1.65 11.06
CA LYS A 10 1.76 1.43 11.33
C LYS A 10 1.21 2.43 12.35
N ILE A 11 1.95 2.74 13.42
CA ILE A 11 1.58 3.80 14.38
C ILE A 11 1.45 5.13 13.64
N LYS A 12 2.49 5.54 12.93
CA LYS A 12 2.51 6.81 12.19
C LYS A 12 1.41 6.89 11.13
N TYR A 13 1.04 5.76 10.54
CA TYR A 13 -0.11 5.68 9.64
C TYR A 13 -1.39 6.03 10.39
N TYR A 14 -1.69 5.39 11.53
CA TYR A 14 -2.91 5.68 12.29
C TYR A 14 -2.93 7.11 12.85
N ASP A 15 -1.81 7.62 13.34
CA ASP A 15 -1.70 9.02 13.76
C ASP A 15 -2.05 9.96 12.60
N GLY A 16 -1.52 9.68 11.40
CA GLY A 16 -1.87 10.41 10.18
C GLY A 16 -3.36 10.36 9.84
N ILE A 17 -4.04 9.24 10.12
CA ILE A 17 -5.48 9.11 9.95
C ILE A 17 -6.22 10.03 10.93
N PHE A 18 -5.88 9.95 12.22
CA PHE A 18 -6.54 10.71 13.29
C PHE A 18 -6.29 12.22 13.17
N ASP A 19 -5.07 12.62 12.83
CA ASP A 19 -4.68 14.02 12.64
C ASP A 19 -5.22 14.63 11.33
N ARG A 20 -5.97 13.84 10.53
CA ARG A 20 -6.48 14.23 9.21
C ARG A 20 -5.38 14.75 8.27
N SER A 21 -4.17 14.20 8.40
CA SER A 21 -3.04 14.60 7.58
C SER A 21 -3.35 14.36 6.11
N LYS A 22 -3.04 15.36 5.26
CA LYS A 22 -3.14 15.22 3.80
C LYS A 22 -1.81 14.81 3.15
N LYS A 23 -0.75 14.66 3.95
CA LYS A 23 0.61 14.38 3.48
C LYS A 23 0.88 12.89 3.63
N TRP A 24 0.51 12.10 2.61
CA TRP A 24 0.67 10.64 2.60
C TRP A 24 1.87 10.14 1.79
N GLN A 25 2.64 11.05 1.18
CA GLN A 25 3.79 10.67 0.36
C GLN A 25 4.87 9.93 1.17
N TRP A 26 5.08 10.31 2.45
CA TRP A 26 6.05 9.65 3.33
C TRP A 26 5.75 8.15 3.50
N PHE A 27 4.47 7.76 3.48
CA PHE A 27 4.07 6.37 3.65
C PHE A 27 4.51 5.55 2.43
N ILE A 28 4.25 6.08 1.23
CA ILE A 28 4.69 5.48 -0.03
C ILE A 28 6.21 5.38 -0.09
N ASP A 29 6.92 6.46 0.25
CA ASP A 29 8.38 6.49 0.21
C ASP A 29 8.98 5.44 1.16
N SER A 30 8.40 5.28 2.36
CA SER A 30 8.81 4.24 3.31
C SER A 30 8.58 2.84 2.78
N ILE A 31 7.43 2.59 2.13
CA ILE A 31 7.16 1.29 1.53
C ILE A 31 8.14 0.98 0.39
N GLU A 32 8.45 1.96 -0.46
CA GLU A 32 9.36 1.75 -1.60
C GLU A 32 10.83 1.57 -1.21
N GLN A 33 11.25 2.14 -0.08
CA GLN A 33 12.61 2.02 0.44
C GLN A 33 12.83 0.72 1.20
N ASN A 34 11.86 0.31 2.00
CA ASN A 34 12.04 -0.80 2.94
C ASN A 34 11.65 -2.15 2.37
N PHE A 35 10.96 -2.19 1.21
CA PHE A 35 10.38 -3.43 0.71
C PHE A 35 10.68 -3.71 -0.76
N TYR A 36 10.97 -4.98 -0.99
CA TYR A 36 11.17 -5.58 -2.29
C TYR A 36 10.11 -6.66 -2.50
N PHE A 37 9.38 -6.58 -3.61
CA PHE A 37 8.40 -7.58 -4.03
C PHE A 37 8.89 -8.21 -5.33
N ASP A 38 9.30 -9.48 -5.26
CA ASP A 38 9.50 -10.35 -6.42
C ASP A 38 8.66 -11.62 -6.27
N GLU A 39 7.92 -11.94 -7.33
CA GLU A 39 7.08 -13.12 -7.48
C GLU A 39 7.92 -14.40 -7.54
N LYS A 40 9.16 -14.31 -8.04
CA LYS A 40 10.12 -15.42 -8.13
C LYS A 40 10.64 -15.88 -6.77
N ASP A 41 10.49 -15.06 -5.74
CA ASP A 41 10.94 -15.33 -4.38
C ASP A 41 9.90 -16.11 -3.56
N ILE A 42 8.91 -16.78 -4.18
CA ILE A 42 7.90 -17.58 -3.48
C ILE A 42 8.20 -19.05 -3.73
N LYS A 43 8.75 -19.74 -2.71
CA LYS A 43 9.17 -21.15 -2.81
C LYS A 43 8.21 -22.11 -2.12
N ASN A 44 7.39 -21.62 -1.20
CA ASN A 44 6.46 -22.44 -0.42
C ASN A 44 5.20 -21.67 -0.01
N TRP A 45 4.22 -22.41 0.49
CA TRP A 45 2.92 -21.88 0.92
C TRP A 45 3.03 -20.85 2.05
N ASN A 46 3.97 -21.02 2.99
CA ASN A 46 4.15 -20.08 4.10
C ASN A 46 4.67 -18.73 3.61
N GLU A 47 5.63 -18.72 2.69
CA GLU A 47 6.13 -17.49 2.05
C GLU A 47 5.04 -16.79 1.26
N TYR A 48 4.22 -17.56 0.52
CA TYR A 48 3.06 -17.03 -0.18
C TYR A 48 2.09 -16.34 0.79
N ASN A 49 1.66 -17.03 1.84
CA ASN A 49 0.72 -16.49 2.82
C ASN A 49 1.24 -15.22 3.50
N CYS A 50 2.52 -15.18 3.84
CA CYS A 50 3.11 -13.99 4.44
C CYS A 50 3.14 -12.81 3.47
N LYS A 51 3.57 -13.02 2.23
CA LYS A 51 3.56 -11.94 1.22
C LYS A 51 2.15 -11.49 0.90
N TYR A 52 1.21 -12.41 0.78
CA TYR A 52 -0.20 -12.12 0.52
C TYR A 52 -0.82 -11.31 1.66
N SER A 53 -0.69 -11.77 2.91
CA SER A 53 -1.21 -11.05 4.08
C SER A 53 -0.65 -9.63 4.17
N ASN A 54 0.64 -9.47 3.92
CA ASN A 54 1.26 -8.16 3.93
C ASN A 54 0.77 -7.26 2.77
N LEU A 55 0.51 -7.82 1.57
CA LEU A 55 -0.05 -7.08 0.44
C LEU A 55 -1.48 -6.62 0.72
N VAL A 56 -2.28 -7.47 1.35
CA VAL A 56 -3.66 -7.14 1.78
C VAL A 56 -3.63 -5.98 2.76
N GLU A 57 -2.74 -6.02 3.77
CA GLU A 57 -2.61 -4.93 4.74
C GLU A 57 -2.25 -3.60 4.06
N LEU A 58 -1.29 -3.61 3.12
CA LEU A 58 -0.91 -2.41 2.37
C LEU A 58 -2.04 -1.91 1.46
N TYR A 59 -2.77 -2.82 0.82
CA TYR A 59 -3.95 -2.50 0.03
C TYR A 59 -5.01 -1.78 0.86
N GLU A 60 -5.34 -2.30 2.04
CA GLU A 60 -6.31 -1.69 2.97
C GLU A 60 -5.86 -0.28 3.39
N CYS A 61 -4.57 -0.11 3.68
CA CYS A 61 -4.01 1.21 3.99
C CYS A 61 -4.23 2.21 2.85
N LEU A 62 -3.94 1.81 1.61
CA LEU A 62 -4.13 2.64 0.42
C LEU A 62 -5.61 2.97 0.17
N VAL A 63 -6.49 1.99 0.34
CA VAL A 63 -7.94 2.19 0.19
C VAL A 63 -8.42 3.29 1.15
N LYS A 64 -8.07 3.18 2.43
CA LYS A 64 -8.47 4.15 3.46
C LYS A 64 -7.89 5.56 3.19
N ILE A 65 -6.63 5.65 2.76
CA ILE A 65 -6.04 6.95 2.38
C ILE A 65 -6.86 7.61 1.28
N HIS A 66 -7.23 6.85 0.25
CA HIS A 66 -8.02 7.37 -0.85
C HIS A 66 -9.48 7.63 -0.45
N GLU A 67 -10.07 6.81 0.40
CA GLU A 67 -11.44 7.03 0.87
C GLU A 67 -11.57 8.37 1.61
N LEU A 68 -10.63 8.64 2.52
CA LEU A 68 -10.68 9.80 3.41
C LEU A 68 -10.14 11.08 2.76
N TRP A 69 -9.19 10.98 1.82
CA TRP A 69 -8.55 12.14 1.20
C TRP A 69 -8.44 12.05 -0.32
N LYS A 70 -8.58 13.20 -0.99
CA LYS A 70 -8.24 13.36 -2.41
C LYS A 70 -6.73 13.62 -2.57
N VAL A 71 -5.93 12.57 -2.47
CA VAL A 71 -4.46 12.64 -2.57
C VAL A 71 -3.98 12.09 -3.90
N LYS A 72 -2.99 12.75 -4.51
CA LYS A 72 -2.20 12.19 -5.62
C LYS A 72 -0.87 11.70 -5.07
N LEU A 73 -0.71 10.38 -5.01
CA LEU A 73 0.50 9.72 -4.53
C LEU A 73 1.49 9.55 -5.68
N LYS A 74 2.74 9.94 -5.47
CA LYS A 74 3.84 9.72 -6.42
C LYS A 74 4.47 8.37 -6.12
N ILE A 75 4.10 7.36 -6.91
CA ILE A 75 4.61 6.00 -6.76
C ILE A 75 5.63 5.74 -7.87
N LYS A 76 6.81 5.21 -7.53
CA LYS A 76 7.90 4.87 -8.46
C LYS A 76 7.83 3.40 -8.87
N LYS A 77 7.65 2.48 -7.91
CA LYS A 77 7.70 1.03 -8.11
C LYS A 77 6.46 0.52 -8.86
N THR A 78 6.69 -0.29 -9.89
CA THR A 78 5.63 -0.80 -10.79
C THR A 78 4.59 -1.65 -10.06
N TRP A 79 5.01 -2.53 -9.15
CA TRP A 79 4.10 -3.37 -8.37
C TRP A 79 3.19 -2.53 -7.47
N LEU A 80 3.73 -1.47 -6.85
CA LEU A 80 2.97 -0.58 -5.97
C LEU A 80 2.00 0.30 -6.77
N LYS A 81 2.37 0.70 -8.00
CA LYS A 81 1.45 1.38 -8.93
C LYS A 81 0.23 0.50 -9.23
N LYS A 82 0.45 -0.78 -9.52
CA LYS A 82 -0.64 -1.75 -9.76
C LYS A 82 -1.52 -1.90 -8.53
N LEU A 83 -0.93 -2.07 -7.35
CA LEU A 83 -1.69 -2.19 -6.09
C LEU A 83 -2.53 -0.94 -5.80
N ASN A 84 -1.93 0.25 -5.94
CA ASN A 84 -2.63 1.52 -5.75
C ASN A 84 -3.73 1.76 -6.81
N PHE A 85 -3.55 1.26 -8.03
CA PHE A 85 -4.60 1.31 -9.05
C PHE A 85 -5.83 0.50 -8.62
N ILE A 86 -5.63 -0.71 -8.07
CA ILE A 86 -6.72 -1.53 -7.53
C ILE A 86 -7.43 -0.80 -6.37
N ALA A 87 -6.68 -0.15 -5.47
CA ALA A 87 -7.27 0.65 -4.39
C ALA A 87 -8.09 1.85 -4.90
N LEU A 88 -7.70 2.46 -6.01
CA LEU A 88 -8.46 3.55 -6.66
C LEU A 88 -9.72 3.04 -7.35
N LEU A 89 -9.68 1.85 -7.95
CA LEU A 89 -10.86 1.19 -8.52
C LEU A 89 -11.91 0.91 -7.43
N TYR A 90 -11.48 0.36 -6.29
CA TYR A 90 -12.37 0.10 -5.14
C TYR A 90 -13.09 1.38 -4.69
N ASN A 91 -12.35 2.48 -4.60
CA ASN A 91 -12.89 3.79 -4.22
C ASN A 91 -13.69 4.49 -5.33
N LYS A 92 -13.95 3.82 -6.47
CA LYS A 92 -14.61 4.39 -7.67
C LYS A 92 -13.95 5.68 -8.19
N LYS A 93 -12.66 5.87 -7.86
CA LYS A 93 -11.85 7.02 -8.31
C LYS A 93 -11.20 6.78 -9.67
N LYS A 94 -11.23 5.55 -10.16
CA LYS A 94 -10.80 5.14 -11.49
C LYS A 94 -11.80 4.13 -12.07
N SER A 95 -11.82 4.02 -13.40
CA SER A 95 -12.63 3.06 -14.13
C SER A 95 -11.76 2.01 -14.83
N ILE A 96 -12.27 0.79 -14.98
CA ILE A 96 -11.60 -0.30 -15.72
C ILE A 96 -11.29 0.10 -17.17
N LYS A 97 -12.03 1.08 -17.73
CA LYS A 97 -11.81 1.63 -19.08
C LYS A 97 -10.53 2.48 -19.22
N GLU A 98 -9.81 2.75 -18.14
CA GLU A 98 -8.58 3.56 -18.12
C GLU A 98 -7.30 2.69 -18.08
N ILE A 99 -7.42 1.39 -18.37
CA ILE A 99 -6.33 0.41 -18.53
C ILE A 99 -5.94 0.34 -20.00
#